data_AF-A0A3N5RPC6-F1
#
_entry.id   AF-A0A3N5RPC6-F1
#
_cell.length_a   1.000
_cell.length_b   1.000
_cell.length_c   1.000
_cell.angle_alpha   90.00
_cell.angle_beta   90.00
_cell.angle_gamma   90.00
#
_symmetry.space_group_name_H-M   'P 1'
#
loop_
_entity.id
_entity.type
_entity.pdbx_description
1 polymer ?
#
loop_
_entity_poly.entity_id
_entity_poly.type
_entity_poly.pdbx_seq_one_letter_code
_entity_poly.pdbx_strand_id
1 'polypeptide(L)' 'MNIPLTDEQMMIRDMVHEFAHGEIEPYAQEYNERGEYPAGILKKLGSLGLFGMMVPESYGGAAA' A
#
# COMPACT_ATOMS: atom_id res chain seq x y z
N MET A 1 -21.48 -7.90 -16.25
CA MET A 1 -20.51 -9.02 -16.23
C MET A 1 -19.68 -8.83 -14.98
N ASN A 2 -19.59 -9.82 -14.09
CA ASN A 2 -18.81 -9.75 -12.85
C ASN A 2 -17.57 -10.62 -13.02
N ILE A 3 -16.37 -10.01 -12.99
CA ILE A 3 -15.10 -10.74 -13.07
C ILE A 3 -14.55 -10.81 -11.64
N PRO A 4 -14.51 -11.99 -11.01
CA PRO A 4 -13.96 -12.13 -9.67
C PRO A 4 -12.44 -11.89 -9.68
N LEU A 5 -11.93 -11.36 -8.58
CA LEU A 5 -10.49 -11.27 -8.33
C LEU A 5 -9.92 -12.67 -8.09
N THR A 6 -8.64 -12.86 -8.41
CA THR A 6 -7.89 -14.04 -7.96
C THR A 6 -7.68 -14.01 -6.44
N ASP A 7 -7.39 -15.15 -5.83
CA ASP A 7 -7.10 -15.22 -4.38
C ASP A 7 -5.95 -14.29 -3.99
N GLU A 8 -4.90 -14.23 -4.82
CA GLU A 8 -3.76 -13.33 -4.64
C GLU A 8 -4.17 -11.85 -4.70
N GLN A 9 -5.00 -11.48 -5.68
CA GLN A 9 -5.53 -10.11 -5.79
C GLN A 9 -6.41 -9.75 -4.59
N MET A 10 -7.18 -10.70 -4.06
CA MET A 10 -7.96 -10.49 -2.84
C MET A 10 -7.06 -10.30 -1.62
N MET A 11 -6.01 -11.10 -1.45
CA MET A 11 -5.05 -10.95 -0.37
C MET A 11 -4.32 -9.60 -0.42
N ILE A 12 -3.87 -9.17 -1.59
CA ILE A 12 -3.23 -7.87 -1.79
C ILE A 12 -4.21 -6.73 -1.44
N ARG A 13 -5.46 -6.82 -1.94
CA ARG A 13 -6.50 -5.84 -1.62
C ARG A 13 -6.72 -5.73 -0.11
N ASP A 14 -6.88 -6.85 0.58
CA ASP A 14 -7.20 -6.88 2.00
C ASP A 14 -6.03 -6.33 2.83
N MET A 15 -4.80 -6.71 2.51
CA MET A 15 -3.60 -6.17 3.15
C MET A 15 -3.51 -4.64 2.99
N VAL A 16 -3.73 -4.12 1.78
CA VAL A 16 -3.68 -2.67 1.51
C VAL A 16 -4.82 -1.93 2.21
N HIS A 17 -6.01 -2.54 2.28
CA HIS A 17 -7.18 -1.99 2.94
C HIS A 17 -6.95 -1.84 4.45
N GLU A 18 -6.43 -2.89 5.10
CA GLU A 18 -6.08 -2.86 6.53
C GLU A 18 -4.99 -1.82 6.82
N PHE A 19 -3.97 -1.72 5.96
CA PHE A 19 -2.95 -0.69 6.11
C PHE A 19 -3.54 0.72 5.99
N ALA A 20 -4.41 0.96 5.01
CA ALA A 20 -5.02 2.28 4.82
C ALA A 20 -5.85 2.68 6.05
N HIS A 21 -6.65 1.78 6.59
CA HIS A 21 -7.46 2.04 7.78
C HIS A 21 -6.62 2.21 9.06
N GLY A 22 -5.57 1.41 9.24
CA GLY A 22 -4.75 1.47 10.45
C GLY A 22 -3.72 2.60 10.47
N GLU A 23 -3.13 2.93 9.32
CA GLU A 23 -1.92 3.76 9.25
C GLU A 23 -2.14 5.08 8.49
N ILE A 24 -3.14 5.18 7.62
CA ILE A 24 -3.40 6.37 6.82
C ILE A 24 -4.59 7.16 7.37
N GLU A 25 -5.77 6.53 7.45
CA GLU A 25 -7.03 7.18 7.81
C GLU A 25 -6.96 8.01 9.10
N PRO A 26 -6.35 7.52 10.21
CA PRO A 26 -6.35 8.28 11.47
C PRO A 26 -5.62 9.62 11.39
N TYR A 27 -4.69 9.77 10.43
CA TYR A 27 -3.82 10.94 10.31
C TYR A 27 -4.06 11.73 9.01
N ALA A 28 -4.84 11.19 8.07
CA ALA A 28 -5.00 11.74 6.73
C ALA A 28 -5.44 13.20 6.72
N GLN A 29 -6.41 13.55 7.58
CA GLN A 29 -6.90 14.92 7.68
C GLN A 29 -5.85 15.87 8.27
N GLU A 30 -5.13 15.46 9.31
CA GLU A 30 -4.07 16.27 9.92
C GLU A 30 -2.96 16.57 8.91
N TYR A 31 -2.49 15.55 8.18
CA TYR A 31 -1.48 15.72 7.13
C TYR A 31 -1.95 16.68 6.04
N ASN A 32 -3.22 16.58 5.63
CA ASN A 32 -3.79 17.45 4.61
C ASN A 32 -3.88 18.91 5.08
N GLU A 33 -4.36 19.15 6.31
CA GLU A 33 -4.47 20.49 6.89
C GLU A 33 -3.10 21.17 7.06
N ARG A 34 -2.07 20.38 7.39
CA ARG A 34 -0.69 20.86 7.54
C ARG A 34 0.08 20.96 6.21
N GLY A 35 -0.46 20.36 5.13
CA GLY A 35 0.23 20.28 3.84
C GLY A 35 1.53 19.48 3.91
N GLU A 36 1.60 18.47 4.78
CA GLU A 36 2.83 17.76 5.08
C GLU A 36 3.04 16.49 4.26
N TYR A 37 4.30 16.20 3.97
CA TYR A 37 4.69 14.95 3.31
C TYR A 37 4.74 13.79 4.33
N PRO A 38 3.93 12.73 4.17
CA PRO A 38 3.80 11.67 5.16
C PRO A 38 4.92 10.61 5.02
N ALA A 39 6.18 11.03 5.22
CA ALA A 39 7.36 10.20 5.02
C ALA A 39 7.32 8.87 5.81
N GLY A 40 6.80 8.91 7.04
CA GLY A 40 6.68 7.72 7.90
C GLY A 40 5.71 6.69 7.33
N ILE A 41 4.53 7.13 6.90
CA ILE A 41 3.51 6.29 6.27
C ILE A 41 4.06 5.67 4.99
N LEU A 42 4.68 6.48 4.13
CA LEU A 42 5.23 6.00 2.86
C LEU A 42 6.39 5.02 3.06
N LYS A 43 7.22 5.21 4.08
CA LYS A 43 8.26 4.23 4.44
C LYS A 43 7.65 2.88 4.84
N LYS A 44 6.61 2.88 5.67
CA LYS A 44 5.89 1.65 6.06
C LYS A 44 5.25 0.98 4.83
N LEU A 45 4.58 1.75 3.98
CA LEU A 45 3.95 1.26 2.75
C LEU A 45 4.99 0.63 1.80
N GLY A 46 6.17 1.24 1.66
CA GLY A 46 7.27 0.70 0.87
C GLY A 46 7.81 -0.64 1.41
N SER A 47 7.83 -0.83 2.74
CA SER A 47 8.22 -2.10 3.36
C SER A 47 7.23 -3.25 3.07
N LEU A 48 6.01 -2.94 2.62
CA LEU A 48 5.04 -3.95 2.15
C LEU A 48 5.31 -4.40 0.69
N GLY A 49 6.35 -3.88 0.03
CA GLY A 49 6.69 -4.23 -1.35
C GLY A 49 5.80 -3.58 -2.41
N LEU A 50 4.84 -2.75 -2.01
CA LEU A 50 3.82 -2.19 -2.91
C LEU A 50 4.40 -1.28 -4.01
N PHE A 51 5.49 -0.56 -3.72
CA PHE A 51 6.15 0.30 -4.72
C PHE A 51 6.97 -0.48 -5.76
N GLY A 52 7.27 -1.74 -5.49
CA GLY A 52 8.06 -2.61 -6.35
C GLY A 52 7.29 -3.85 -6.82
N MET A 53 5.96 -3.83 -6.77
CA MET A 53 5.12 -5.02 -6.99
C MET A 53 5.46 -5.76 -8.29
N MET A 54 5.59 -5.02 -9.40
CA MET A 54 5.94 -5.56 -10.72
C MET A 54 7.45 -5.47 -11.04
N VAL A 55 8.27 -5.05 -10.09
CA VAL A 55 9.72 -4.93 -10.29
C VAL A 55 10.36 -6.30 -9.99
N PRO A 56 11.32 -6.77 -10.81
CA PRO A 56 12.03 -8.02 -10.54
C PRO A 56 12.76 -7.99 -9.19
N GLU A 57 12.84 -9.14 -8.53
CA GLU A 57 13.55 -9.29 -7.25
C GLU A 57 15.02 -8.87 -7.33
N SER A 58 15.68 -9.03 -8.48
CA SER A 58 17.07 -8.59 -8.71
C SER A 58 17.29 -7.09 -8.48
N TYR A 59 16.22 -6.30 -8.50
CA TYR A 59 16.22 -4.87 -8.24
C TYR A 59 15.53 -4.50 -6.92
N GLY A 60 15.21 -5.49 -6.07
CA GLY A 60 14.51 -5.30 -4.80
C GLY A 60 13.00 -5.15 -4.91
N GLY A 61 12.39 -5.59 -6.02
CA GLY A 61 10.93 -5.65 -6.17
C GLY A 61 10.32 -6.97 -5.67
N ALA A 62 9.00 -7.07 -5.76
CA ALA A 62 8.24 -8.22 -5.24
C ALA A 62 7.87 -9.27 -6.30
N ALA A 63 8.05 -8.96 -7.59
CA ALA A 63 7.75 -9.84 -8.73
C ALA A 63 6.39 -10.57 -8.65
N ALA A 64 5.36 -9.88 -8.11
CA ALA A 64 4.00 -10.38 -7.95
C ALA A 64 3.20 -10.31 -9.26
#